data_AF-A0A443RY59-F1
#
_entry.id   AF-A0A443RY59-F1
#
_cell.length_a   1.000
_cell.length_b   1.000
_cell.length_c   1.000
_cell.angle_alpha   90.00
_cell.angle_beta   90.00
_cell.angle_gamma   90.00
#
_symmetry.space_group_name_H-M   'P 1'
#
loop_
_entity.id
_entity.type
_entity.pdbx_description
1 polymer ?
#
loop_
_entity_poly.entity_id
_entity_poly.type
_entity_poly.pdbx_seq_one_letter_code
_entity_poly.pdbx_strand_id
1 'polypeptide(L)'
;MDLFNFSFDFFTSSFIVARVGAEREVGFDFGFDSSIAEDNFFGLKATSMGFKFDFVEGEMIEKSAFTFSDFLKQRTRWGCGHRLVVTSNQIPFKFKFIYIIQYFASFYGISAIVYNQFRIIYPLPSQPIVDSIQNFTLVFSAYCYFFGAVKQFQGKRYFLTAMLRAVFQLCFPLTVLVECYAFVASLFIRKIHFYIVKKEIWKPENTYEIVPLCKIQRQTQII
;
A
#
# COMPACT_ATOMS: atom_id res chain seq x y z
N MET A 1 -4.12 10.11 29.56
CA MET A 1 -2.70 10.38 29.23
C MET A 1 -2.28 9.30 28.26
N ASP A 2 -2.71 9.45 27.01
CA ASP A 2 -2.54 8.41 26.00
C ASP A 2 -1.16 8.59 25.37
N LEU A 3 -0.23 7.77 25.85
CA LEU A 3 1.12 7.64 25.35
C LEU A 3 1.10 6.62 24.23
N PHE A 4 1.28 7.09 23.00
CA PHE A 4 1.90 6.32 21.93
C PHE A 4 2.83 7.29 21.21
N ASN A 5 4.14 7.02 21.29
CA ASN A 5 5.15 7.90 20.71
C ASN A 5 5.34 7.57 19.24
N PHE A 6 5.37 8.63 18.47
CA PHE A 6 5.33 8.71 17.02
C PHE A 6 6.56 8.09 16.35
N SER A 7 6.36 7.30 15.30
CA SER A 7 7.24 7.29 14.13
C SER A 7 6.46 6.91 12.88
N PHE A 8 6.26 7.94 12.07
CA PHE A 8 6.08 8.03 10.62
C PHE A 8 6.28 6.76 9.77
N ASP A 9 5.41 5.75 9.89
CA ASP A 9 5.40 4.66 8.93
C ASP A 9 3.98 4.24 8.53
N PHE A 10 3.88 3.96 7.24
CA PHE A 10 2.68 3.74 6.44
C PHE A 10 1.76 2.67 7.04
N PHE A 11 0.47 2.97 7.17
CA PHE A 11 -0.51 1.94 7.48
C PHE A 11 -0.51 0.93 6.33
N THR A 12 -0.21 -0.32 6.69
CA THR A 12 -0.54 -1.44 5.84
C THR A 12 -1.99 -1.79 6.14
N SER A 13 -2.81 -1.99 5.09
CA SER A 13 -4.24 -2.26 5.22
C SER A 13 -4.58 -3.54 5.99
N SER A 14 -3.57 -4.39 6.12
CA SER A 14 -3.65 -5.65 6.80
C SER A 14 -3.07 -5.44 8.21
N PHE A 15 -3.81 -5.85 9.25
CA PHE A 15 -3.32 -5.96 10.64
C PHE A 15 -3.27 -4.68 11.50
N ILE A 16 -4.26 -3.79 11.35
CA ILE A 16 -4.48 -2.70 12.32
C ILE A 16 -5.27 -3.25 13.52
N VAL A 17 -4.77 -2.99 14.73
CA VAL A 17 -5.50 -3.24 15.97
C VAL A 17 -5.94 -1.91 16.56
N ALA A 18 -7.24 -1.66 16.56
CA ALA A 18 -7.83 -0.48 17.17
C ALA A 18 -8.49 -0.83 18.51
N ARG A 19 -8.38 0.07 19.49
CA ARG A 19 -9.23 0.00 20.69
C ARG A 19 -10.68 0.22 20.26
N VAL A 20 -11.59 -0.62 20.74
CA VAL A 20 -13.03 -0.56 20.41
C VAL A 20 -13.62 0.85 20.63
N GLY A 21 -13.20 1.56 21.68
CA GLY A 21 -13.63 2.94 21.92
C GLY A 21 -13.19 3.91 20.82
N ALA A 22 -11.93 3.83 20.40
CA ALA A 22 -11.38 4.67 19.34
C ALA A 22 -12.00 4.33 17.97
N GLU A 23 -12.20 3.04 17.68
CA GLU A 23 -12.91 2.60 16.49
C GLU A 23 -14.34 3.14 16.43
N ARG A 24 -15.09 3.08 17.54
CA ARG A 24 -16.46 3.61 17.61
C ARG A 24 -16.52 5.13 17.44
N GLU A 25 -15.51 5.84 17.90
CA GLU A 25 -15.46 7.30 17.83
C GLU A 25 -15.07 7.79 16.43
N VAL A 26 -14.08 7.14 15.81
CA VAL A 26 -13.59 7.51 14.47
C VAL A 26 -14.52 6.97 13.39
N GLY A 27 -14.94 5.71 13.51
CA GLY A 27 -15.70 4.97 12.51
C GLY A 27 -14.85 4.55 11.31
N PHE A 28 -15.38 3.65 10.49
CA PHE A 28 -14.75 3.20 9.24
C PHE A 28 -15.56 3.59 7.99
N ASP A 29 -16.83 3.97 8.17
CA ASP A 29 -17.71 4.38 7.08
C ASP A 29 -17.67 5.90 6.87
N PHE A 30 -16.81 6.34 5.95
CA PHE A 30 -16.73 7.74 5.53
C PHE A 30 -17.25 7.96 4.10
N GLY A 31 -18.06 7.01 3.60
CA GLY A 31 -18.59 7.04 2.24
C GLY A 31 -17.52 6.79 1.16
N PHE A 32 -17.81 7.29 -0.05
CA PHE A 32 -17.06 6.94 -1.26
C PHE A 32 -15.55 7.20 -1.18
N ASP A 33 -15.14 8.32 -0.59
CA ASP A 33 -13.74 8.74 -0.49
C ASP A 33 -12.87 7.74 0.30
N SER A 34 -13.47 7.00 1.25
CA SER A 34 -12.77 6.01 2.08
C SER A 34 -12.85 4.58 1.55
N SER A 35 -13.76 4.29 0.62
CA SER A 35 -14.15 2.93 0.22
C SER A 35 -13.02 2.02 -0.32
N ILE A 36 -11.84 2.57 -0.61
CA ILE A 36 -10.72 1.87 -1.25
C ILE A 36 -9.49 1.79 -0.35
N ALA A 37 -9.25 2.86 0.40
CA ALA A 37 -8.11 3.04 1.31
C ALA A 37 -8.65 3.38 2.70
N GLU A 38 -9.61 2.56 3.15
CA GLU A 38 -10.39 2.71 4.37
C GLU A 38 -9.48 2.78 5.61
N ASP A 39 -8.47 1.91 5.63
CA ASP A 39 -7.37 1.83 6.59
C ASP A 39 -6.56 3.13 6.68
N ASN A 40 -6.08 3.63 5.53
CA ASN A 40 -5.30 4.86 5.48
C ASN A 40 -6.17 6.07 5.85
N PHE A 41 -7.43 6.06 5.42
CA PHE A 41 -8.39 7.12 5.73
C PHE A 41 -8.70 7.15 7.23
N PHE A 42 -8.96 5.98 7.82
CA PHE A 42 -9.13 5.80 9.27
C PHE A 42 -7.92 6.33 10.02
N GLY A 43 -6.71 5.89 9.65
CA GLY A 43 -5.47 6.31 10.30
C GLY A 43 -5.28 7.82 10.28
N LEU A 44 -5.52 8.46 9.13
CA LEU A 44 -5.44 9.90 8.98
C LEU A 44 -6.54 10.65 9.75
N LYS A 45 -7.76 10.13 9.76
CA LYS A 45 -8.88 10.71 10.49
C LYS A 45 -8.67 10.63 11.99
N ALA A 46 -8.28 9.47 12.50
CA ALA A 46 -7.91 9.24 13.88
C ALA A 46 -6.75 10.16 14.31
N THR A 47 -5.70 10.28 13.50
CA THR A 47 -4.60 11.24 13.75
C THR A 47 -5.14 12.67 13.84
N SER A 48 -6.11 13.03 12.98
CA SER A 48 -6.72 14.36 13.01
C SER A 48 -7.53 14.68 14.25
N MET A 49 -8.03 13.63 14.92
CA MET A 49 -8.78 13.70 16.19
C MET A 49 -7.85 13.63 17.41
N GLY A 50 -6.54 13.50 17.20
CA GLY A 50 -5.55 13.46 18.29
C GLY A 50 -5.26 12.07 18.82
N PHE A 51 -5.78 11.02 18.18
CA PHE A 51 -5.37 9.65 18.48
C PHE A 51 -3.91 9.42 18.11
N LYS A 52 -3.27 8.52 18.84
CA LYS A 52 -1.88 8.15 18.64
C LYS A 52 -1.78 6.67 18.30
N PHE A 53 -0.69 6.31 17.63
CA PHE A 53 -0.44 4.97 17.10
C PHE A 53 0.86 4.41 17.63
N ASP A 54 0.91 3.09 17.79
CA ASP A 54 2.08 2.35 18.24
C ASP A 54 2.17 1.02 17.50
N PHE A 55 3.37 0.46 17.51
CA PHE A 55 3.65 -0.81 16.89
C PHE A 55 3.43 -1.93 17.90
N VAL A 56 2.62 -2.91 17.50
CA VAL A 56 2.54 -4.18 18.21
C VAL A 56 3.59 -5.09 17.61
N GLU A 57 4.56 -5.53 18.41
CA GLU A 57 5.55 -6.51 17.97
C GLU A 57 4.86 -7.84 17.62
N GLY A 58 5.03 -8.29 16.39
CA GLY A 58 4.46 -9.55 15.92
C GLY A 58 4.94 -9.91 14.52
N GLU A 59 5.02 -11.22 14.24
CA GLU A 59 5.29 -11.72 12.90
C GLU A 59 3.97 -11.87 12.13
N MET A 60 3.91 -11.25 10.96
CA MET A 60 2.72 -11.26 10.11
C MET A 60 3.04 -11.95 8.79
N ILE A 61 2.20 -12.90 8.42
CA ILE A 61 2.34 -13.66 7.18
C ILE A 61 1.27 -13.19 6.21
N GLU A 62 1.65 -12.28 5.31
CA GLU A 62 0.80 -11.84 4.21
C GLU A 62 1.19 -12.52 2.90
N LYS A 63 0.18 -12.90 2.11
CA LYS A 63 0.37 -13.40 0.74
C LYS A 63 0.38 -12.23 -0.24
N SER A 64 1.45 -12.12 -1.04
CA SER A 64 1.58 -11.19 -2.15
C SER A 64 0.75 -11.61 -3.38
N ALA A 65 0.61 -10.71 -4.35
CA ALA A 65 0.02 -11.04 -5.65
C ALA A 65 0.85 -12.13 -6.36
N PHE A 66 0.18 -13.17 -6.86
CA PHE A 66 0.82 -14.30 -7.53
C PHE A 66 0.87 -14.15 -9.05
N THR A 67 0.03 -13.28 -9.63
CA THR A 67 -0.04 -13.04 -11.07
C THR A 67 0.24 -11.58 -11.40
N PHE A 68 0.74 -11.34 -12.61
CA PHE A 68 0.97 -9.99 -13.13
C PHE A 68 -0.33 -9.15 -13.21
N SER A 69 -1.44 -9.78 -13.58
CA SER A 69 -2.75 -9.11 -13.63
C SER A 69 -3.21 -8.68 -12.23
N ASP A 70 -3.01 -9.53 -11.22
CA ASP A 70 -3.36 -9.21 -9.84
C ASP A 70 -2.47 -8.10 -9.28
N PHE A 71 -1.17 -8.15 -9.58
CA PHE A 71 -0.24 -7.09 -9.22
C PHE A 71 -0.69 -5.75 -9.80
N LEU A 72 -1.02 -5.71 -11.10
CA LEU A 72 -1.45 -4.48 -11.76
C LEU A 72 -2.75 -3.94 -11.16
N LYS A 73 -3.76 -4.81 -10.95
CA LYS A 73 -5.02 -4.41 -10.30
C LYS A 73 -4.78 -3.87 -8.88
N GLN A 74 -3.90 -4.51 -8.11
CA GLN A 74 -3.56 -4.08 -6.76
C GLN A 74 -2.88 -2.70 -6.76
N ARG A 75 -1.92 -2.46 -7.67
CA ARG A 75 -1.25 -1.16 -7.81
C ARG A 75 -2.20 -0.06 -8.30
N THR A 76 -3.07 -0.36 -9.27
CA THR A 76 -4.06 0.60 -9.76
C THR A 76 -5.03 0.98 -8.64
N ARG A 77 -5.46 0.00 -7.84
CA ARG A 77 -6.31 0.24 -6.66
C ARG A 77 -5.60 1.16 -5.65
N TRP A 78 -4.33 0.91 -5.34
CA TRP A 78 -3.55 1.76 -4.44
C TRP A 78 -3.46 3.19 -4.97
N GLY A 79 -3.15 3.37 -6.26
CA GLY A 79 -3.15 4.70 -6.89
C GLY A 79 -4.50 5.42 -6.75
N CYS A 80 -5.59 4.70 -6.98
CA CYS A 80 -6.93 5.30 -6.83
C CYS A 80 -7.24 5.65 -5.37
N GLY A 81 -6.88 4.79 -4.42
CA GLY A 81 -7.09 5.01 -2.99
C GLY A 81 -6.34 6.25 -2.51
N HIS A 82 -5.06 6.39 -2.87
CA HIS A 82 -4.28 7.59 -2.57
C HIS A 82 -4.91 8.85 -3.15
N ARG A 83 -5.35 8.81 -4.41
CA ARG A 83 -6.02 9.95 -5.04
C ARG A 83 -7.26 10.37 -4.26
N LEU A 84 -8.14 9.44 -3.90
CA LEU A 84 -9.37 9.74 -3.16
C LEU A 84 -9.07 10.36 -1.78
N VAL A 85 -8.11 9.80 -1.05
CA VAL A 85 -7.66 10.33 0.24
C VAL A 85 -7.13 11.76 0.10
N VAL A 86 -6.29 12.01 -0.91
CA VAL A 86 -5.72 13.33 -1.19
C VAL A 86 -6.80 14.35 -1.57
N THR A 87 -7.78 13.96 -2.37
CA THR A 87 -8.85 14.87 -2.84
C THR A 87 -10.00 15.05 -1.85
N SER A 88 -10.12 14.21 -0.82
CA SER A 88 -11.22 14.30 0.14
C SER A 88 -11.18 15.63 0.92
N ASN A 89 -12.31 16.12 1.39
CA ASN A 89 -12.36 17.31 2.28
C ASN A 89 -12.48 16.93 3.77
N GLN A 90 -12.66 15.64 4.09
CA GLN A 90 -13.00 15.19 5.46
C GLN A 90 -11.79 15.12 6.41
N ILE A 91 -10.59 15.19 5.86
CA ILE A 91 -9.31 15.13 6.60
C ILE A 91 -8.55 16.44 6.30
N PRO A 92 -8.07 17.16 7.32
CA PRO A 92 -7.32 18.41 7.14
C PRO A 92 -6.02 18.23 6.35
N PHE A 93 -5.63 19.24 5.56
CA PHE A 93 -4.45 19.20 4.69
C PHE A 93 -3.14 18.86 5.42
N LYS A 94 -2.98 19.34 6.66
CA LYS A 94 -1.78 19.07 7.48
C LYS A 94 -1.48 17.58 7.68
N PHE A 95 -2.52 16.74 7.73
CA PHE A 95 -2.34 15.29 7.89
C PHE A 95 -2.18 14.57 6.54
N LYS A 96 -2.58 15.22 5.44
CA LYS A 96 -2.46 14.65 4.08
C LYS A 96 -1.15 14.97 3.40
N PHE A 97 -0.44 16.00 3.84
CA PHE A 97 0.74 16.51 3.14
C PHE A 97 1.75 15.42 2.76
N ILE A 98 1.99 14.49 3.67
CA ILE A 98 2.91 13.36 3.49
C ILE A 98 2.38 12.39 2.42
N TYR A 99 1.09 12.04 2.49
CA TYR A 99 0.42 11.20 1.50
C TYR A 99 0.38 11.86 0.11
N ILE A 100 0.28 13.19 0.07
CA ILE A 100 0.37 13.96 -1.18
C ILE A 100 1.76 13.80 -1.79
N ILE A 101 2.82 13.98 -0.99
CA ILE A 101 4.20 13.76 -1.45
C ILE A 101 4.38 12.33 -1.96
N GLN A 102 3.90 11.33 -1.23
CA GLN A 102 3.99 9.93 -1.63
C GLN A 102 3.24 9.64 -2.94
N TYR A 103 2.04 10.19 -3.10
CA TYR A 103 1.24 10.03 -4.31
C TYR A 103 1.96 10.61 -5.52
N PHE A 104 2.52 11.82 -5.40
CA PHE A 104 3.32 12.42 -6.48
C PHE A 104 4.65 11.69 -6.72
N ALA A 105 5.31 11.22 -5.67
CA ALA A 105 6.53 10.41 -5.77
C ALA A 105 6.27 9.09 -6.51
N SER A 106 5.05 8.57 -6.50
CA SER A 106 4.70 7.36 -7.25
C SER A 106 4.72 7.57 -8.78
N PHE A 107 4.69 8.83 -9.25
CA PHE A 107 4.89 9.18 -10.67
C PHE A 107 6.37 9.36 -11.05
N TYR A 108 7.29 9.22 -10.09
CA TYR A 108 8.73 9.36 -10.28
C TYR A 108 9.26 8.51 -11.43
N GLY A 109 8.76 7.28 -11.61
CA GLY A 109 9.22 6.41 -12.68
C GLY A 109 9.04 7.01 -14.08
N ILE A 110 7.95 7.75 -14.32
CA ILE A 110 7.71 8.43 -15.59
C ILE A 110 8.69 9.57 -15.77
N SER A 111 8.81 10.44 -14.77
CA SER A 111 9.67 11.62 -14.87
C SER A 111 11.15 11.24 -14.93
N ALA A 112 11.58 10.22 -14.20
CA ALA A 112 12.95 9.72 -14.19
C ALA A 112 13.32 9.03 -15.51
N ILE A 113 12.44 8.17 -16.07
CA ILE A 113 12.70 7.54 -17.37
C ILE A 113 12.83 8.63 -18.43
N VAL A 114 11.85 9.54 -18.51
CA VAL A 114 11.88 10.63 -19.50
C VAL A 114 13.15 11.47 -19.32
N TYR A 115 13.43 11.97 -18.11
CA TYR A 115 14.61 12.80 -17.83
C TYR A 115 15.93 12.13 -18.22
N ASN A 116 16.13 10.86 -17.84
CA ASN A 116 17.35 10.13 -18.14
C ASN A 116 17.50 9.82 -19.64
N GLN A 117 16.41 9.47 -20.34
CA GLN A 117 16.46 9.26 -21.79
C GLN A 117 16.75 10.57 -22.55
N PHE A 118 16.12 11.68 -22.15
CA PHE A 118 16.39 12.98 -22.74
C PHE A 118 17.83 13.41 -22.52
N ARG A 119 18.46 13.06 -21.38
CA ARG A 119 19.87 13.37 -21.09
C ARG A 119 20.86 12.55 -21.94
N ILE A 120 20.47 11.34 -22.36
CA ILE A 120 21.28 10.52 -23.27
C ILE A 120 21.22 11.10 -24.69
N ILE A 121 20.05 11.56 -25.12
CA ILE A 121 19.82 12.08 -26.49
C ILE A 121 20.29 13.53 -26.63
N TYR A 122 20.06 14.35 -25.61
CA TYR A 122 20.44 15.76 -25.55
C TYR A 122 21.35 15.99 -24.34
N PRO A 123 22.53 16.62 -24.49
CA PRO A 123 23.44 16.89 -23.38
C PRO A 123 22.88 18.01 -22.48
N LEU A 124 21.84 17.68 -21.71
CA LEU A 124 21.21 18.58 -20.75
C LEU A 124 22.17 18.81 -19.57
N PRO A 125 22.32 20.07 -19.10
CA PRO A 125 23.12 20.35 -17.91
C PRO A 125 22.54 19.62 -16.70
N SER A 126 23.42 19.03 -15.88
CA SER A 126 23.01 18.39 -14.62
C SER A 126 22.34 19.40 -13.71
N GLN A 127 21.22 19.01 -13.11
CA GLN A 127 20.49 19.81 -12.14
C GLN A 127 20.66 19.14 -10.78
N PRO A 128 21.59 19.60 -9.91
CA PRO A 128 22.00 18.85 -8.73
C PRO A 128 20.85 18.47 -7.79
N ILE A 129 19.84 19.34 -7.66
CA ILE A 129 18.67 19.09 -6.83
C ILE A 129 17.83 17.94 -7.40
N VAL A 130 17.56 17.97 -8.69
CA VAL A 130 16.78 16.92 -9.37
C VAL A 130 17.54 15.60 -9.26
N ASP A 131 18.82 15.60 -9.64
CA ASP A 131 19.69 14.42 -9.58
C ASP A 131 19.76 13.83 -8.16
N SER A 132 19.82 14.67 -7.13
CA SER A 132 19.83 14.24 -5.72
C SER A 132 18.52 13.58 -5.31
N ILE A 133 17.37 14.15 -5.68
CA ILE A 133 16.05 13.56 -5.40
C ILE A 133 15.91 12.22 -6.12
N GLN A 134 16.32 12.15 -7.40
CA GLN A 134 16.27 10.90 -8.18
C GLN A 134 17.11 9.80 -7.54
N ASN A 135 18.34 10.13 -7.17
CA ASN A 135 19.26 9.20 -6.52
C ASN A 135 18.73 8.75 -5.15
N PHE A 136 18.17 9.66 -4.36
CA PHE A 136 17.55 9.33 -3.08
C PHE A 136 16.39 8.34 -3.26
N THR A 137 15.47 8.61 -4.19
CA THR A 137 14.33 7.71 -4.45
C THR A 137 14.79 6.33 -4.92
N LEU A 138 15.81 6.26 -5.78
CA LEU A 138 16.39 5.00 -6.25
C LEU A 138 17.03 4.21 -5.09
N VAL A 139 17.89 4.85 -4.29
CA VAL A 139 18.59 4.21 -3.16
C VAL A 139 17.59 3.74 -2.10
N PHE A 140 16.61 4.58 -1.77
CA PHE A 140 15.56 4.23 -0.81
C PHE A 140 14.72 3.05 -1.30
N SER A 141 14.31 3.06 -2.58
CA SER A 141 13.57 1.94 -3.18
C SER A 141 14.39 0.66 -3.14
N ALA A 142 15.68 0.73 -3.48
CA ALA A 142 16.60 -0.41 -3.41
C ALA A 142 16.70 -0.96 -1.99
N TYR A 143 16.89 -0.08 -1.01
CA TYR A 143 16.88 -0.45 0.41
C TYR A 143 15.60 -1.20 0.79
N CYS A 144 14.42 -0.68 0.46
CA CYS A 144 13.15 -1.35 0.79
C CYS A 144 13.03 -2.74 0.15
N TYR A 145 13.41 -2.90 -1.12
CA TYR A 145 13.37 -4.19 -1.80
C TYR A 145 14.34 -5.20 -1.19
N PHE A 146 15.58 -4.80 -0.89
CA PHE A 146 16.56 -5.68 -0.27
C PHE A 146 16.21 -6.00 1.18
N PHE A 147 15.80 -5.01 1.97
CA PHE A 147 15.36 -5.22 3.33
C PHE A 147 14.17 -6.18 3.41
N GLY A 148 13.17 -6.00 2.53
CA GLY A 148 12.03 -6.90 2.42
C GLY A 148 12.44 -8.33 2.02
N ALA A 149 13.32 -8.47 1.03
CA ALA A 149 13.84 -9.78 0.61
C ALA A 149 14.62 -10.47 1.74
N VAL A 150 15.44 -9.72 2.50
CA VAL A 150 16.18 -10.25 3.64
C VAL A 150 15.21 -10.70 4.73
N LYS A 151 14.34 -9.82 5.22
CA LYS A 151 13.42 -10.16 6.31
C LYS A 151 12.49 -11.31 5.96
N GLN A 152 12.02 -11.41 4.72
CA GLN A 152 11.08 -12.45 4.33
C GLN A 152 11.73 -13.82 4.09
N PHE A 153 12.98 -13.86 3.64
CA PHE A 153 13.64 -15.09 3.20
C PHE A 153 14.93 -15.45 3.95
N GLN A 154 15.38 -14.67 4.93
CA GLN A 154 16.55 -15.00 5.74
C GLN A 154 16.39 -16.39 6.36
N GLY A 155 17.41 -17.23 6.19
CA GLY A 155 17.41 -18.63 6.65
C GLY A 155 16.56 -19.59 5.81
N LYS A 156 15.89 -19.14 4.74
CA LYS A 156 15.09 -20.00 3.85
C LYS A 156 15.89 -20.38 2.59
N ARG A 157 15.62 -21.57 2.05
CA ARG A 157 16.25 -22.11 0.82
C ARG A 157 16.19 -21.15 -0.38
N TYR A 158 15.17 -20.29 -0.43
CA TYR A 158 14.91 -19.37 -1.53
C TYR A 158 15.51 -17.95 -1.32
N PHE A 159 16.36 -17.75 -0.31
CA PHE A 159 16.98 -16.45 -0.03
C PHE A 159 17.72 -15.87 -1.25
N LEU A 160 18.62 -16.63 -1.86
CA LEU A 160 19.39 -16.17 -3.02
C LEU A 160 18.46 -15.83 -4.20
N THR A 161 17.45 -16.66 -4.45
CA THR A 161 16.46 -16.39 -5.50
C THR A 161 15.63 -15.14 -5.22
N ALA A 162 15.34 -14.83 -3.95
CA ALA A 162 14.64 -13.61 -3.56
C ALA A 162 15.52 -12.37 -3.77
N MET A 163 16.80 -12.44 -3.42
CA MET A 163 17.77 -11.36 -3.67
C MET A 163 17.95 -11.10 -5.17
N LEU A 164 18.06 -12.15 -5.99
CA LEU A 164 18.13 -12.01 -7.45
C LEU A 164 16.86 -11.39 -8.03
N ARG A 165 15.68 -11.73 -7.50
CA ARG A 165 14.42 -11.08 -7.88
C ARG A 165 14.38 -9.61 -7.48
N ALA A 166 14.89 -9.24 -6.31
CA ALA A 166 14.98 -7.83 -5.89
C ALA A 166 15.87 -7.02 -6.83
N VAL A 167 17.02 -7.55 -7.23
CA VAL A 167 17.91 -6.94 -8.24
C VAL A 167 17.18 -6.81 -9.58
N PHE A 168 16.55 -7.89 -10.05
CA PHE A 168 15.79 -7.86 -11.30
C PHE A 168 14.69 -6.79 -11.26
N GLN A 169 13.96 -6.69 -10.16
CA GLN A 169 12.88 -5.71 -9.99
C GLN A 169 13.38 -4.26 -10.10
N LEU A 170 14.58 -3.97 -9.58
CA LEU A 170 15.22 -2.64 -9.63
C LEU A 170 15.80 -2.30 -10.99
N CYS A 171 16.44 -3.28 -11.64
CA CYS A 171 17.11 -3.08 -12.92
C CYS A 171 16.15 -3.13 -14.12
N PHE A 172 14.94 -3.67 -13.94
CA PHE A 172 14.05 -3.94 -15.05
C PHE A 172 13.05 -2.80 -15.27
N PRO A 173 13.11 -2.10 -16.42
CA PRO A 173 12.24 -0.96 -16.69
C PRO A 173 10.76 -1.34 -16.74
N LEU A 174 10.41 -2.61 -17.03
CA LEU A 174 9.00 -3.02 -17.05
C LEU A 174 8.33 -2.86 -15.68
N THR A 175 9.04 -3.07 -14.57
CA THR A 175 8.48 -2.83 -13.24
C THR A 175 8.04 -1.38 -13.08
N VAL A 176 8.96 -0.47 -13.40
CA VAL A 176 8.72 0.96 -13.31
C VAL A 176 7.59 1.36 -14.25
N LEU A 177 7.57 0.85 -15.48
CA LEU A 177 6.49 1.11 -16.44
C LEU A 177 5.14 0.60 -15.96
N VAL A 178 5.08 -0.55 -15.30
CA VAL A 178 3.83 -1.14 -14.78
C VAL A 178 3.30 -0.37 -13.60
N GLU A 179 4.17 0.05 -12.68
CA GLU A 179 3.80 0.94 -11.58
C GLU A 179 3.31 2.29 -12.12
N CYS A 180 4.05 2.88 -13.06
CA CYS A 180 3.65 4.13 -13.71
C CYS A 180 2.32 4.02 -14.44
N TYR A 181 2.13 2.97 -15.23
CA TYR A 181 0.87 2.69 -15.91
C TYR A 181 -0.27 2.56 -14.90
N ALA A 182 -0.07 1.83 -13.80
CA ALA A 182 -1.08 1.65 -12.77
C ALA A 182 -1.51 2.98 -12.13
N PHE A 183 -0.56 3.87 -11.82
CA PHE A 183 -0.83 5.19 -11.25
C PHE A 183 -1.46 6.15 -12.27
N VAL A 184 -1.04 6.14 -13.54
CA VAL A 184 -1.68 6.93 -14.60
C VAL A 184 -3.10 6.43 -14.85
N ALA A 185 -3.31 5.13 -14.96
CA ALA A 185 -4.64 4.54 -15.10
C ALA A 185 -5.55 4.95 -13.92
N SER A 186 -4.99 5.05 -12.72
CA SER A 186 -5.74 5.48 -11.52
C SER A 186 -6.34 6.89 -11.62
N LEU A 187 -5.75 7.79 -12.41
CA LEU A 187 -6.28 9.13 -12.66
C LEU A 187 -7.58 9.09 -13.47
N PHE A 188 -7.73 8.13 -14.36
CA PHE A 188 -8.86 8.05 -15.30
C PHE A 188 -9.99 7.14 -14.82
N ILE A 189 -9.71 6.22 -13.90
CA ILE A 189 -10.73 5.32 -13.36
C ILE A 189 -11.70 6.10 -12.46
N ARG A 190 -12.99 6.06 -12.80
CA ARG A 190 -14.07 6.73 -12.03
C ARG A 190 -14.93 5.77 -11.21
N LYS A 191 -15.02 4.50 -11.62
CA LYS A 191 -15.74 3.44 -10.91
C LYS A 191 -14.75 2.38 -10.51
N ILE A 192 -14.63 2.12 -9.21
CA ILE A 192 -13.65 1.18 -8.70
C ILE A 192 -14.40 0.06 -8.02
N HIS A 193 -14.29 -1.14 -8.59
CA HIS A 193 -14.75 -2.34 -7.94
C HIS A 193 -13.64 -2.83 -7.01
N PHE A 194 -13.99 -3.13 -5.75
CA PHE A 194 -13.06 -3.68 -4.78
C PHE A 194 -12.62 -5.08 -5.23
N TYR A 195 -11.48 -5.14 -5.94
CA TYR A 195 -10.92 -6.42 -6.38
C TYR A 195 -10.19 -7.08 -5.21
N ILE A 196 -10.70 -8.21 -4.76
CA ILE A 196 -10.04 -9.08 -3.79
C ILE A 196 -9.23 -10.11 -4.58
N VAL A 197 -7.91 -10.09 -4.42
CA VAL A 197 -7.04 -11.11 -4.98
C VAL A 197 -7.42 -12.45 -4.35
N LYS A 198 -7.83 -13.42 -5.18
CA LYS A 198 -8.13 -14.78 -4.72
C LYS A 198 -6.80 -15.47 -4.37
N LYS A 199 -6.50 -15.55 -3.08
CA LYS A 199 -5.21 -16.03 -2.54
C LYS A 199 -5.10 -17.58 -2.46
N GLU A 200 -5.91 -18.30 -3.23
CA GLU A 200 -5.98 -19.77 -3.21
C GLU A 200 -5.60 -20.38 -4.57
N ILE A 201 -4.56 -21.22 -4.57
CA ILE A 201 -4.25 -22.18 -5.65
C ILE A 201 -4.41 -23.63 -5.14
N TRP A 202 -4.68 -23.81 -3.84
CA TRP A 202 -4.83 -25.12 -3.21
C TRP A 202 -6.31 -25.35 -2.88
N LYS A 203 -6.95 -26.31 -3.55
CA LYS A 203 -8.17 -26.92 -3.03
C LYS A 203 -7.75 -27.82 -1.87
N PRO A 204 -8.20 -27.59 -0.63
CA PRO A 204 -8.19 -28.65 0.36
C PRO A 204 -9.17 -29.73 -0.11
N GLU A 205 -8.65 -30.87 -0.55
CA GLU A 205 -9.43 -32.11 -0.55
C GLU A 205 -9.76 -32.41 0.90
N ASN A 206 -11.00 -32.13 1.28
CA ASN A 206 -11.58 -32.21 2.61
C ASN A 206 -11.14 -31.07 3.54
N THR A 207 -12.10 -30.33 4.09
CA THR A 207 -12.16 -29.82 5.49
C THR A 207 -13.21 -28.68 5.58
N TYR A 208 -14.39 -29.07 6.09
CA TYR A 208 -15.49 -28.35 6.78
C TYR A 208 -16.09 -27.07 6.16
N GLU A 209 -17.40 -27.14 5.87
CA GLU A 209 -18.27 -26.00 5.61
C GLU A 209 -18.14 -24.95 6.72
N ILE A 210 -17.60 -23.79 6.39
CA ILE A 210 -17.72 -22.60 7.22
C ILE A 210 -19.17 -22.13 7.07
N VAL A 211 -20.03 -22.56 7.99
CA VAL A 211 -21.40 -22.07 8.09
C VAL A 211 -21.34 -20.55 8.32
N PRO A 212 -21.97 -19.72 7.48
CA PRO A 212 -21.99 -18.29 7.71
C PRO A 212 -22.67 -17.98 9.05
N LEU A 213 -22.00 -17.17 9.88
CA LEU A 213 -22.45 -16.67 11.20
C LEU A 213 -23.86 -16.01 11.18
N CYS A 214 -24.41 -15.73 9.99
CA CYS A 214 -25.77 -15.21 9.81
C CYS A 214 -26.88 -16.26 10.08
N LYS A 215 -26.55 -17.55 10.31
CA LYS A 215 -27.54 -18.60 10.65
C LYS A 215 -27.64 -18.95 12.15
N ILE A 216 -26.80 -18.39 13.03
CA ILE A 216 -26.77 -18.77 14.46
C ILE A 216 -27.76 -17.93 15.32
N GLN A 217 -28.33 -16.84 14.80
CA GLN A 217 -29.26 -15.98 15.57
C GLN A 217 -30.76 -16.33 15.45
N ARG A 218 -31.14 -17.51 14.94
CA ARG A 218 -32.57 -17.92 14.83
C ARG A 218 -32.96 -19.23 15.54
N GLN A 219 -32.15 -19.74 16.46
CA GLN A 219 -32.48 -20.97 17.21
C GLN A 219 -32.44 -20.86 18.75
N THR A 220 -32.41 -19.65 19.31
CA THR A 220 -32.54 -19.42 20.76
C THR A 220 -33.77 -18.57 21.10
N GLN A 221 -34.90 -18.91 20.49
CA GLN A 221 -36.24 -18.68 21.06
C GLN A 221 -36.99 -20.00 20.94
N ILE A 222 -37.69 -20.39 22.01
CA ILE A 222 -38.34 -21.69 22.28
C ILE A 222 -37.49 -22.63 23.17
N ILE A 223 -37.38 -22.29 24.45
CA ILE A 223 -38.00 -22.92 25.64
C ILE A 223 -37.43 -22.22 26.88
#